data_AF-A0A2G9MEX7-F1
#
_entry.id   AF-A0A2G9MEX7-F1
#
_cell.length_a   1.000
_cell.length_b   1.000
_cell.length_c   1.000
_cell.angle_alpha   90.00
_cell.angle_beta   90.00
_cell.angle_gamma   90.00
#
_symmetry.space_group_name_H-M   'P 1'
#
loop_
_entity.id
_entity.type
_entity.pdbx_description
1 polymer ?
#
loop_
_entity_poly.entity_id
_entity_poly.type
_entity_poly.pdbx_seq_one_letter_code
_entity_poly.pdbx_strand_id
1 'polypeptide(L)'
;MTIAVDFTPRNLGRLELHEAEVSQRERRERLEEKVREWVPKALKSAITNGELNSQGGFINYRPPINEDQERELIGNFLSKLGWNVSSYNRNVTLEGSVYQTFYIQPAPPPYQLELEF
;
A
#
# COMPACT_ATOMS: atom_id res chain seq x y z
N MET A 1 4.64 3.55 -44.18
CA MET A 1 3.46 2.72 -43.85
C MET A 1 2.68 3.49 -42.80
N THR A 2 1.67 4.24 -43.22
CA THR A 2 0.92 5.13 -42.33
C THR A 2 -0.21 4.33 -41.70
N ILE A 3 -0.17 4.11 -40.38
CA ILE A 3 -1.24 3.45 -39.65
C ILE A 3 -2.37 4.47 -39.53
N ALA A 4 -3.40 4.34 -40.37
CA ALA A 4 -4.61 5.14 -40.23
C ALA A 4 -5.32 4.68 -38.95
N VAL A 5 -5.29 5.52 -37.91
CA VAL A 5 -6.06 5.29 -36.69
C VAL A 5 -7.51 5.61 -37.01
N ASP A 6 -8.38 4.61 -36.95
CA ASP A 6 -9.81 4.73 -37.25
C ASP A 6 -10.55 5.29 -36.01
N PHE A 7 -11.03 6.53 -36.12
CA PHE A 7 -11.72 7.28 -35.06
C PHE A 7 -13.24 7.08 -35.05
N THR A 8 -13.74 5.86 -35.23
CA THR A 8 -15.16 5.56 -34.93
C THR A 8 -15.45 5.74 -33.42
N PRO A 9 -16.69 6.08 -33.01
CA PRO A 9 -17.06 6.26 -31.59
C PRO A 9 -16.74 5.04 -30.71
N ARG A 10 -16.80 3.84 -31.29
CA ARG A 10 -16.47 2.57 -30.62
C ARG A 10 -14.96 2.42 -30.40
N ASN A 11 -14.12 2.95 -31.29
CA ASN A 11 -12.67 2.95 -31.14
C ASN A 11 -12.19 4.06 -30.19
N LEU A 12 -12.84 5.23 -30.23
CA LEU A 12 -12.58 6.32 -29.28
C LEU A 12 -12.81 5.88 -27.83
N GLY A 13 -13.94 5.23 -27.52
CA GLY A 13 -14.18 4.71 -26.17
C GLY A 13 -13.16 3.65 -25.73
N ARG A 14 -12.64 2.84 -26.66
CA ARG A 14 -11.59 1.84 -26.39
C ARG A 14 -10.22 2.49 -26.12
N LEU A 15 -9.90 3.59 -26.81
CA LEU A 15 -8.70 4.38 -26.55
C LEU A 15 -8.78 5.10 -25.21
N GLU A 16 -9.90 5.74 -24.87
CA GLU A 16 -10.08 6.42 -23.57
C GLU A 16 -9.99 5.43 -22.38
N LEU A 17 -10.60 4.24 -22.53
CA LEU A 17 -10.45 3.15 -21.56
C LEU A 17 -8.99 2.72 -21.40
N HIS A 18 -8.29 2.52 -22.52
CA HIS A 18 -6.90 2.10 -22.51
C HIS A 18 -5.97 3.16 -21.88
N GLU A 19 -6.15 4.43 -22.21
CA GLU A 19 -5.40 5.55 -21.62
C GLU A 19 -5.66 5.68 -20.12
N ALA A 20 -6.92 5.49 -19.68
CA ALA A 20 -7.26 5.46 -18.27
C ALA A 20 -6.61 4.27 -17.54
N GLU A 21 -6.60 3.08 -18.14
CA GLU A 21 -5.96 1.88 -17.57
C GLU A 21 -4.43 2.04 -17.46
N VAL A 22 -3.78 2.57 -18.49
CA VAL A 22 -2.34 2.87 -18.47
C VAL A 22 -2.03 3.89 -17.38
N SER A 23 -2.82 4.97 -17.27
CA SER A 23 -2.64 5.99 -16.24
C SER A 23 -2.81 5.42 -14.82
N GLN A 24 -3.80 4.55 -14.59
CA GLN A 24 -3.99 3.88 -13.30
C GLN A 24 -2.84 2.93 -12.97
N ARG A 25 -2.32 2.20 -13.96
CA ARG A 25 -1.18 1.31 -13.77
C ARG A 25 0.08 2.09 -13.39
N GLU A 26 0.41 3.14 -14.11
CA GLU A 26 1.55 4.01 -13.79
C GLU A 26 1.41 4.64 -12.40
N ARG A 27 0.20 5.05 -12.03
CA ARG A 27 -0.10 5.58 -10.69
C ARG A 27 0.14 4.52 -9.61
N ARG A 28 -0.29 3.28 -9.83
CA ARG A 28 -0.07 2.17 -8.91
C ARG A 28 1.41 1.83 -8.75
N GLU A 29 2.16 1.77 -9.86
CA GLU A 29 3.60 1.48 -9.83
C GLU A 29 4.37 2.53 -9.03
N ARG A 30 4.05 3.82 -9.19
CA ARG A 30 4.62 4.91 -8.38
C ARG A 30 4.27 4.79 -6.89
N LEU A 31 3.04 4.37 -6.57
CA LEU A 31 2.63 4.14 -5.18
C LEU A 31 3.38 2.95 -4.58
N GLU A 32 3.52 1.86 -5.32
CA GLU A 32 4.30 0.69 -4.88
C GLU A 32 5.76 1.04 -4.59
N GLU A 33 6.40 1.82 -5.46
CA GLU A 33 7.78 2.28 -5.25
C GLU A 33 7.90 3.09 -3.95
N LYS A 34 6.97 4.03 -3.71
CA LYS A 34 6.91 4.78 -2.45
C LYS A 34 6.71 3.87 -1.24
N VAL A 35 5.79 2.91 -1.31
CA VAL A 35 5.56 1.96 -0.20
C VAL A 35 6.85 1.18 0.09
N ARG A 36 7.54 0.68 -0.95
CA ARG A 36 8.82 -0.04 -0.80
C ARG A 36 9.91 0.83 -0.19
N GLU A 37 9.92 2.13 -0.46
CA GLU A 37 10.90 3.07 0.11
C GLU A 37 10.56 3.45 1.56
N TRP A 38 9.30 3.73 1.86
CA TRP A 38 8.88 4.38 3.10
C TRP A 38 8.53 3.40 4.21
N VAL A 39 7.90 2.26 3.92
CA VAL A 39 7.52 1.29 4.96
C VAL A 39 8.74 0.78 5.75
N PRO A 40 9.88 0.43 5.12
CA PRO A 40 11.08 0.06 5.87
C PRO A 40 11.61 1.18 6.78
N LYS A 41 11.53 2.44 6.34
CA LYS A 41 11.93 3.60 7.15
C LYS A 41 10.99 3.76 8.36
N ALA A 42 9.69 3.61 8.15
CA ALA A 42 8.69 3.68 9.21
C ALA A 42 8.87 2.55 10.24
N LEU A 43 9.11 1.31 9.79
CA LEU A 43 9.43 0.17 10.66
C LEU A 43 10.70 0.43 11.49
N LYS A 44 11.78 0.89 10.84
CA LYS A 44 13.03 1.23 11.54
C LYS A 44 12.82 2.32 12.59
N SER A 45 12.07 3.37 12.24
CA SER A 45 11.76 4.45 13.18
C SER A 45 10.97 3.94 14.37
N ALA A 46 9.92 3.14 14.13
CA ALA A 46 9.07 2.59 15.18
C ALA A 46 9.86 1.68 16.13
N ILE A 47 10.73 0.82 15.61
CA ILE A 47 11.62 -0.03 16.42
C ILE A 47 12.56 0.84 17.26
N THR A 48 13.15 1.87 16.64
CA THR A 48 14.09 2.78 17.32
C THR A 48 13.41 3.55 18.45
N ASN A 49 12.15 3.93 18.28
CA ASN A 49 11.36 4.68 19.25
C ASN A 49 10.68 3.77 20.30
N GLY A 50 10.80 2.44 20.18
CA GLY A 50 10.11 1.48 21.06
C GLY A 50 8.61 1.33 20.78
N GLU A 51 8.12 1.87 19.66
CA GLU A 51 6.72 1.80 19.22
C GLU A 51 6.36 0.43 18.62
N LEU A 52 7.37 -0.28 18.13
CA LEU A 52 7.25 -1.61 17.52
C LEU A 52 8.26 -2.58 18.15
N ASN A 53 7.78 -3.74 18.60
CA ASN A 53 8.61 -4.82 19.13
C ASN A 53 8.17 -6.19 18.58
N SER A 54 8.71 -7.27 19.13
CA SER A 54 8.41 -8.65 18.68
C SER A 54 6.95 -9.09 18.87
N GLN A 55 6.20 -8.44 19.76
CA GLN A 55 4.77 -8.68 19.98
C GLN A 55 3.87 -7.84 19.08
N GLY A 56 4.46 -6.95 18.28
CA GLY A 56 3.74 -5.97 17.48
C GLY A 56 3.86 -4.56 18.07
N GLY A 57 3.02 -3.67 17.56
CA GLY A 57 3.08 -2.26 17.89
C GLY A 57 2.47 -1.40 16.80
N PHE A 58 2.90 -0.15 16.73
CA PHE A 58 2.39 0.79 15.75
C PHE A 58 3.51 1.33 14.87
N ILE A 59 3.18 1.57 13.61
CA ILE A 59 4.01 2.34 12.69
C ILE A 59 3.24 3.57 12.23
N ASN A 60 3.95 4.70 12.19
CA ASN A 60 3.41 5.95 11.70
C ASN A 60 3.87 6.20 10.26
N TYR A 61 2.91 6.46 9.38
CA TYR A 61 3.10 6.64 7.95
C TYR A 61 2.46 7.94 7.49
N ARG A 62 3.11 8.71 6.62
CA ARG A 62 2.57 9.97 6.11
C ARG A 62 2.12 9.78 4.65
N PRO A 63 0.81 9.67 4.37
CA PRO A 63 0.33 9.41 3.02
C PRO A 63 0.41 10.65 2.11
N PRO A 64 0.84 10.53 0.86
CA PRO A 64 0.57 11.48 -0.20
C PRO A 64 -0.80 11.18 -0.85
N ILE A 65 -1.85 11.75 -0.26
CA ILE A 65 -3.10 12.17 -0.93
C ILE A 65 -4.08 11.06 -1.41
N ASN A 66 -3.70 9.79 -1.66
CA ASN A 66 -4.65 8.74 -2.09
C ASN A 66 -4.73 7.53 -1.12
N GLU A 67 -5.72 7.54 -0.23
CA GLU A 67 -5.70 6.77 1.02
C GLU A 67 -6.00 5.27 0.87
N ASP A 68 -6.97 4.87 0.04
CA ASP A 68 -7.44 3.47 0.07
C ASP A 68 -6.50 2.50 -0.65
N GLN A 69 -6.05 2.86 -1.85
CA GLN A 69 -5.12 2.03 -2.63
C GLN A 69 -3.75 1.93 -1.94
N GLU A 70 -3.33 3.00 -1.28
CA GLU A 70 -2.07 3.02 -0.53
C GLU A 70 -2.14 2.13 0.71
N ARG A 71 -3.27 2.13 1.45
CA ARG A 71 -3.48 1.21 2.58
C ARG A 71 -3.37 -0.25 2.17
N GLU A 72 -3.99 -0.62 1.05
CA GLU A 72 -3.91 -1.98 0.52
C GLU A 72 -2.46 -2.37 0.20
N LEU A 73 -1.72 -1.48 -0.46
CA LEU A 73 -0.31 -1.72 -0.79
C LEU A 73 0.58 -1.83 0.46
N ILE A 74 0.35 -0.98 1.47
CA ILE A 74 1.06 -1.05 2.75
C ILE A 74 0.76 -2.36 3.47
N GLY A 75 -0.52 -2.74 3.56
CA GLY A 75 -0.94 -4.01 4.17
C GLY A 75 -0.32 -5.23 3.48
N ASN A 76 -0.35 -5.26 2.15
CA ASN A 76 0.29 -6.31 1.35
C ASN A 76 1.80 -6.36 1.55
N PHE A 77 2.46 -5.20 1.64
CA PHE A 77 3.90 -5.13 1.87
C PHE A 77 4.27 -5.62 3.27
N LEU A 78 3.54 -5.20 4.30
CA LEU A 78 3.73 -5.64 5.69
C LEU A 78 3.50 -7.15 5.84
N SER A 79 2.47 -7.70 5.20
CA SER A 79 2.20 -9.14 5.19
C SER A 79 3.36 -9.94 4.61
N LYS A 80 3.97 -9.48 3.51
CA LYS A 80 5.18 -10.11 2.93
C LYS A 80 6.38 -10.06 3.88
N LEU A 81 6.41 -9.11 4.81
CA LEU A 81 7.43 -8.98 5.85
C LEU A 81 7.09 -9.75 7.14
N GLY A 82 6.01 -10.53 7.15
CA GLY A 82 5.59 -11.30 8.33
C GLY A 82 4.84 -10.48 9.38
N TRP A 83 4.23 -9.36 8.98
CA TRP A 83 3.37 -8.55 9.85
C TRP A 83 1.91 -8.60 9.38
N ASN A 84 0.98 -8.75 10.30
CA ASN A 84 -0.45 -8.60 10.06
C ASN A 84 -0.91 -7.21 10.50
N VAL A 85 -1.69 -6.51 9.67
CA VAL A 85 -2.30 -5.22 10.01
C VAL A 85 -3.63 -5.49 10.72
N SER A 86 -3.71 -5.15 12.01
CA SER A 86 -4.91 -5.38 12.82
C SER A 86 -5.90 -4.22 12.75
N SER A 87 -5.39 -2.99 12.64
CA SER A 87 -6.21 -1.80 12.48
C SER A 87 -5.37 -0.65 11.91
N TYR A 88 -6.05 0.37 11.41
CA TYR A 88 -5.41 1.62 11.01
C TYR A 88 -6.24 2.78 11.53
N ASN A 89 -5.55 3.87 11.91
CA ASN A 89 -6.17 5.12 12.28
C ASN A 89 -5.58 6.24 11.44
N ARG A 90 -6.43 7.18 11.04
CA ARG A 90 -5.98 8.45 10.48
C ARG A 90 -5.97 9.48 11.60
N ASN A 91 -4.81 10.08 11.81
CA ASN A 91 -4.60 11.06 12.84
C ASN A 91 -4.22 12.40 12.21
N VAL A 92 -4.63 13.48 12.86
CA VAL A 92 -4.30 14.85 12.48
C VAL A 92 -3.59 15.49 13.67
N THR A 93 -2.37 15.98 13.45
CA THR A 93 -1.64 16.71 14.49
C THR A 93 -2.27 18.08 14.73
N LEU A 94 -1.94 18.71 15.86
CA LEU A 94 -2.33 20.09 16.16
C LEU A 94 -1.86 21.10 15.09
N GLU A 95 -0.79 20.78 14.37
CA GLU A 95 -0.24 21.58 13.26
C GLU A 95 -0.92 21.27 11.91
N GLY A 96 -2.00 20.49 11.90
CA GLY A 96 -2.73 20.12 10.68
C GLY A 96 -2.05 19.04 9.83
N SER A 97 -1.01 18.38 10.33
CA SER A 97 -0.35 17.30 9.60
C SER A 97 -1.15 16.01 9.71
N VAL A 98 -1.47 15.43 8.55
CA VAL A 98 -2.15 14.13 8.49
C VAL A 98 -1.12 13.00 8.50
N TYR A 99 -1.33 12.01 9.35
CA TYR A 99 -0.61 10.74 9.35
C TYR A 99 -1.56 9.56 9.50
N GLN A 100 -1.15 8.40 9.01
CA GLN A 100 -1.79 7.13 9.22
C GLN A 100 -0.97 6.34 10.23
N THR A 101 -1.63 5.74 11.20
CA THR A 101 -1.03 4.83 12.17
C THR A 101 -1.55 3.43 11.88
N PHE A 102 -0.66 2.51 11.58
CA PHE A 102 -1.00 1.09 11.39
C PHE A 102 -0.62 0.32 12.63
N TYR A 103 -1.57 -0.38 13.22
CA TYR A 103 -1.31 -1.35 14.28
C TYR A 103 -0.98 -2.67 13.61
N ILE A 104 0.20 -3.20 13.95
CA ILE A 104 0.71 -4.42 13.35
C ILE A 104 1.08 -5.42 14.43
N GLN A 105 0.89 -6.70 14.11
CA GLN A 105 1.23 -7.84 14.96
C GLN A 105 2.04 -8.82 14.12
N PRO A 106 2.91 -9.64 14.73
CA PRO A 106 3.56 -10.71 13.99
C PRO A 106 2.51 -11.58 13.32
N ALA A 107 2.69 -11.85 12.02
CA ALA A 107 1.86 -12.82 11.34
C ALA A 107 2.03 -14.15 12.06
N PRO A 108 0.94 -14.92 12.27
CA PRO A 108 1.07 -16.26 12.81
C PRO A 108 2.08 -17.01 11.93
N PRO A 109 2.98 -17.81 12.51
CA PRO A 109 3.82 -18.70 11.71
C PRO A 109 2.91 -19.44 10.73
N PRO A 110 3.32 -19.63 9.46
CA PRO A 110 2.50 -20.38 8.53
C PRO A 110 2.25 -21.74 9.18
N TYR A 111 1.01 -21.98 9.60
CA TYR A 111 0.62 -23.30 10.08
C TYR A 111 0.91 -24.23 8.92
N GLN A 112 1.84 -25.17 9.16
CA GLN A 112 1.86 -26.42 8.43
C GLN A 112 0.41 -26.91 8.45
N LEU A 113 -0.19 -27.06 7.28
CA LEU A 113 -1.38 -27.87 7.09
C LEU A 113 -1.00 -29.28 7.56
N GLU A 114 -1.01 -29.53 8.87
CA GLU A 114 -1.12 -30.88 9.37
C GLU A 114 -2.53 -31.30 8.96
N LEU A 115 -2.56 -32.06 7.86
CA LEU A 115 -3.61 -32.99 7.51
C LEU A 115 -4.00 -33.74 8.78
N GLU A 116 -5.11 -33.35 9.41
CA GLU A 116 -5.82 -34.28 10.26
C GLU A 116 -6.36 -35.39 9.34
N PHE A 117 -5.83 -36.61 9.55
CA PHE A 117 -6.21 -37.84 8.86
C PHE A 117 -7.63 -38.29 9.24
#